data_AF-A0A4R3UCX1-F1
#
_entry.id   AF-A0A4R3UCX1-F1
#
_cell.length_a   1.000
_cell.length_b   1.000
_cell.length_c   1.000
_cell.angle_alpha   90.00
_cell.angle_beta   90.00
_cell.angle_gamma   90.00
#
_symmetry.space_group_name_H-M   'P 1'
#
loop_
_entity.id
_entity.type
_entity.pdbx_description
1 polymer ?
#
loop_
_entity_poly.entity_id
_entity_poly.type
_entity_poly.pdbx_seq_one_letter_code
_entity_poly.pdbx_strand_id
1 'polypeptide(L)'
;MKLVSGYGLKQIDGWPSDAVPMVFDDSFKIIEGPTRWLMHVAKLKSRSVETRRKYAWILSRYLQWLDDSGYGAQHWAAIDIDIFERYLFDLTRPSARSSFGPLEDTAADYAARIVSFYDWAERVGYRHFLEVDREEVLIRLKDQSLLARAQDSTGREKLAFNLPSGRATFLQSEVEKFVVQSEYEIALRLLDDEVFKVMAAVIRITAMRPKELLQLPYRGAAENSGFVPYDLDEIPEGLDFQEIGFYCRSKGKNRMIRFPGQLWRVICQQYIPLRRERAELYRKRNGVSPRNSILFLTRDGYEVDYSILHYHFSKVTRASKENELSGRGPVYKKRAFNPRMLRHTCATYFVYEALKQNNMLGRSFVYDAAVDEDLRQLLGHNDVRTSYEYYVHLANRFFKEDLLADLHRSRVDAGLSALLDAAGYAGH
;
A
#
# COMPACT_ATOMS: atom_id res chain seq x y z
N MET A 1 0.47 -31.42 -23.76
CA MET A 1 0.50 -30.74 -25.07
C MET A 1 -0.80 -31.05 -25.80
N LYS A 2 -1.67 -30.06 -25.98
CA LYS A 2 -2.76 -30.05 -26.96
C LYS A 2 -2.98 -28.59 -27.36
N LEU A 3 -2.45 -28.24 -28.53
CA LEU A 3 -2.71 -26.99 -29.23
C LEU A 3 -4.13 -27.09 -29.80
N VAL A 4 -4.96 -26.09 -29.52
CA VAL A 4 -6.18 -25.84 -30.30
C VAL A 4 -5.91 -24.56 -31.07
N SER A 5 -5.77 -24.69 -32.38
CA SER A 5 -5.55 -23.61 -33.33
C SER A 5 -6.86 -22.84 -33.55
N GLY A 6 -6.95 -21.63 -33.01
CA GLY A 6 -7.92 -20.63 -33.46
C GLY A 6 -7.32 -19.86 -34.64
N TYR A 7 -8.02 -19.87 -35.78
CA TYR A 7 -7.68 -19.07 -36.94
C TYR A 7 -7.82 -17.57 -36.60
N GLY A 8 -6.69 -16.85 -36.51
CA GLY A 8 -6.69 -15.40 -36.27
C GLY A 8 -5.31 -14.77 -36.36
N LEU A 9 -5.07 -14.08 -37.49
CA LEU A 9 -4.16 -12.94 -37.75
C LEU A 9 -2.86 -12.81 -36.90
N LYS A 10 -1.70 -12.97 -37.57
CA LYS A 10 -0.29 -12.68 -37.18
C LYS A 10 0.08 -12.80 -35.69
N GLN A 11 1.10 -13.60 -35.39
CA GLN A 11 1.82 -13.54 -34.12
C GLN A 11 2.20 -12.08 -33.82
N ILE A 12 1.61 -11.49 -32.78
CA ILE A 12 2.02 -10.20 -32.24
C ILE A 12 2.86 -10.52 -31.01
N ASP A 13 4.09 -10.02 -30.95
CA ASP A 13 4.95 -10.13 -29.76
C ASP A 13 4.18 -9.61 -28.52
N GLY A 14 3.92 -10.49 -27.57
CA GLY A 14 3.16 -10.16 -26.37
C GLY A 14 2.89 -11.36 -25.47
N TRP A 15 2.75 -11.11 -24.17
CA TRP A 15 2.42 -12.15 -23.20
C TRP A 15 0.90 -12.44 -23.24
N PRO A 16 0.48 -13.72 -23.24
CA PRO A 16 -0.93 -14.08 -23.15
C PRO A 16 -1.53 -13.55 -21.83
N SER A 17 -2.76 -13.04 -21.90
CA SER A 17 -3.45 -12.40 -20.78
C SER A 17 -4.92 -12.82 -20.73
N ASP A 18 -5.35 -13.38 -19.61
CA ASP A 18 -6.69 -13.97 -19.43
C ASP A 18 -7.81 -12.94 -19.22
N ALA A 19 -7.49 -11.66 -19.04
CA ALA A 19 -8.47 -10.58 -18.87
C ALA A 19 -7.96 -9.27 -19.47
N VAL A 20 -8.45 -8.93 -20.67
CA VAL A 20 -8.13 -7.68 -21.36
C VAL A 20 -9.37 -6.80 -21.38
N PRO A 21 -9.35 -5.63 -20.72
CA PRO A 21 -10.46 -4.70 -20.73
C PRO A 21 -10.74 -4.18 -22.16
N MET A 22 -12.01 -4.09 -22.53
CA MET A 22 -12.49 -3.47 -23.76
C MET A 22 -13.48 -2.36 -23.41
N VAL A 23 -13.49 -1.29 -24.20
CA VAL A 23 -14.41 -0.17 -24.01
C VAL A 23 -15.43 -0.15 -25.14
N PHE A 24 -16.69 -0.02 -24.77
CA PHE A 24 -17.83 0.10 -25.69
C PHE A 24 -18.54 1.42 -25.43
N ASP A 25 -19.15 1.98 -26.48
CA ASP A 25 -20.14 3.05 -26.34
C ASP A 25 -21.53 2.49 -25.96
N ASP A 26 -22.49 3.38 -25.76
CA ASP A 26 -23.89 3.04 -25.43
C ASP A 26 -24.61 2.23 -26.52
N SER A 27 -24.06 2.19 -27.73
CA SER A 27 -24.55 1.36 -28.85
C SER A 27 -23.80 0.03 -28.96
N PHE A 28 -23.03 -0.35 -27.94
CA PHE A 28 -22.18 -1.55 -27.92
C PHE A 28 -21.13 -1.59 -29.04
N LYS A 29 -20.76 -0.44 -29.63
CA LYS A 29 -19.65 -0.36 -30.57
C LYS A 29 -18.35 -0.17 -29.81
N ILE A 30 -17.30 -0.86 -30.26
CA ILE A 30 -15.97 -0.76 -29.66
C ILE A 30 -15.42 0.65 -29.89
N ILE A 31 -14.90 1.27 -28.84
CA ILE A 31 -14.12 2.51 -28.95
C ILE A 31 -12.66 2.10 -29.20
N GLU A 32 -12.24 2.15 -30.47
CA GLU A 32 -11.05 1.46 -30.97
C GLU A 32 -9.74 1.89 -30.30
N GLY A 33 -9.43 3.19 -30.28
CA GLY A 33 -8.18 3.73 -29.72
C GLY A 33 -7.99 3.36 -28.24
N PRO A 34 -8.94 3.73 -27.35
CA PRO A 34 -8.94 3.32 -25.95
C PRO A 34 -8.80 1.81 -25.74
N THR A 35 -9.55 1.00 -26.50
CA THR A 35 -9.49 -0.46 -26.39
C THR A 35 -8.11 -0.99 -26.79
N ARG A 36 -7.53 -0.51 -27.89
CA ARG A 36 -6.18 -0.91 -28.33
C ARG A 36 -5.10 -0.48 -27.35
N TRP A 37 -5.23 0.67 -26.68
CA TRP A 37 -4.30 1.06 -25.62
C TRP A 37 -4.38 0.11 -24.42
N LEU A 38 -5.58 -0.26 -23.97
CA LEU A 38 -5.76 -1.21 -22.88
C LEU A 38 -5.20 -2.59 -23.24
N MET A 39 -5.34 -3.02 -24.50
CA MET A 39 -4.67 -4.22 -25.02
C MET A 39 -3.14 -4.07 -25.00
N HIS A 40 -2.60 -2.92 -25.42
CA HIS A 40 -1.16 -2.65 -25.37
C HIS A 40 -0.62 -2.71 -23.92
N VAL A 41 -1.30 -2.04 -22.98
CA VAL A 41 -0.96 -2.08 -21.55
C VAL A 41 -1.03 -3.50 -21.01
N ALA A 42 -2.01 -4.30 -21.44
CA ALA A 42 -2.15 -5.69 -21.01
C ALA A 42 -1.02 -6.61 -21.50
N LYS A 43 -0.36 -6.28 -22.61
CA LYS A 43 0.80 -7.01 -23.14
C LYS A 43 2.11 -6.70 -22.40
N LEU A 44 2.17 -5.63 -21.60
CA LEU A 44 3.38 -5.25 -20.85
C LEU A 44 3.60 -6.16 -19.64
N LYS A 45 4.72 -6.90 -19.64
CA LYS A 45 5.12 -7.86 -18.59
C LYS A 45 5.18 -7.27 -17.17
N SER A 46 5.36 -5.95 -17.03
CA SER A 46 5.52 -5.26 -15.76
C SER A 46 4.21 -4.89 -15.04
N ARG A 47 3.04 -5.13 -15.65
CA ARG A 47 1.75 -4.64 -15.13
C ARG A 47 0.94 -5.74 -14.45
N SER A 48 0.56 -5.53 -13.18
CA SER A 48 -0.32 -6.44 -12.45
C SER A 48 -1.78 -6.38 -12.96
N VAL A 49 -2.60 -7.38 -12.64
CA VAL A 49 -4.05 -7.37 -12.95
C VAL A 49 -4.72 -6.12 -12.38
N GLU A 50 -4.38 -5.73 -11.16
CA GLU A 50 -4.92 -4.55 -10.47
C GLU A 50 -4.51 -3.26 -11.16
N THR A 51 -3.27 -3.20 -11.66
CA THR A 51 -2.79 -2.03 -12.42
C THR A 51 -3.57 -1.88 -13.71
N ARG A 52 -3.85 -2.99 -14.41
CA ARG A 52 -4.64 -3.00 -15.65
C ARG A 52 -6.09 -2.59 -15.39
N ARG A 53 -6.71 -3.13 -14.33
CA ARG A 53 -8.06 -2.72 -13.88
C ARG A 53 -8.12 -1.23 -13.53
N LYS A 54 -7.10 -0.72 -12.83
CA LYS A 54 -7.01 0.71 -12.50
C LYS A 54 -6.95 1.58 -13.75
N TYR A 55 -6.12 1.21 -14.73
CA TYR A 55 -5.95 2.01 -15.96
C TYR A 55 -7.21 1.98 -16.80
N ALA A 56 -7.84 0.80 -16.95
CA ALA A 56 -9.14 0.68 -17.59
C ALA A 56 -10.19 1.55 -16.90
N TRP A 57 -10.29 1.47 -15.57
CA TRP A 57 -11.25 2.26 -14.82
C TRP A 57 -11.02 3.78 -14.93
N ILE A 58 -9.76 4.25 -14.89
CA ILE A 58 -9.44 5.68 -15.08
C ILE A 58 -9.87 6.13 -16.48
N LEU A 59 -9.51 5.36 -17.52
CA LEU A 59 -9.84 5.72 -18.88
C LEU A 59 -11.35 5.67 -19.14
N SER A 60 -12.03 4.61 -18.66
CA SER A 60 -13.50 4.50 -18.77
C SER A 60 -14.20 5.65 -18.05
N ARG A 61 -13.71 6.11 -16.90
CA ARG A 61 -14.27 7.26 -16.20
C ARG A 61 -14.12 8.55 -17.01
N TYR A 62 -12.98 8.74 -17.66
CA TYR A 62 -12.75 9.89 -18.53
C TYR A 62 -13.64 9.84 -19.77
N LEU A 63 -13.75 8.68 -20.43
CA LEU A 63 -14.62 8.50 -21.60
C LEU A 63 -16.10 8.69 -21.23
N GLN A 64 -16.56 8.15 -20.10
CA GLN A 64 -17.90 8.41 -19.60
C GLN A 64 -18.15 9.90 -19.37
N TRP A 65 -17.17 10.63 -18.81
CA TRP A 65 -17.29 12.08 -18.64
C TRP A 65 -17.41 12.82 -19.99
N LEU A 66 -16.76 12.34 -21.05
CA LEU A 66 -16.93 12.89 -22.40
C LEU A 66 -18.35 12.69 -22.92
N ASP A 67 -18.93 11.50 -22.74
CA ASP A 67 -20.32 11.23 -23.10
C ASP A 67 -21.28 12.12 -22.28
N ASP A 68 -21.14 12.13 -20.95
CA ASP A 68 -21.98 12.89 -20.03
C ASP A 68 -21.93 14.41 -20.29
N SER A 69 -20.77 14.91 -20.76
CA SER A 69 -20.56 16.33 -21.08
C SER A 69 -20.97 16.70 -22.51
N GLY A 70 -21.41 15.74 -23.32
CA GLY A 70 -21.85 15.93 -24.69
C GLY A 70 -20.73 15.99 -25.74
N TYR A 71 -19.49 15.69 -25.36
CA TYR A 71 -18.35 15.59 -26.29
C TYR A 71 -18.31 14.24 -27.02
N GLY A 72 -18.78 13.18 -26.36
CA GLY A 72 -18.84 11.82 -26.91
C GLY A 72 -17.51 11.07 -26.83
N ALA A 73 -17.51 9.89 -26.22
CA ALA A 73 -16.33 9.04 -26.04
C ALA A 73 -15.74 8.54 -27.37
N GLN A 74 -16.58 8.37 -28.41
CA GLN A 74 -16.13 8.02 -29.76
C GLN A 74 -15.27 9.12 -30.39
N HIS A 75 -15.42 10.36 -29.93
CA HIS A 75 -14.69 11.52 -30.42
C HIS A 75 -13.46 11.85 -29.58
N TRP A 76 -12.91 10.88 -28.82
CA TRP A 76 -11.71 11.05 -28.00
C TRP A 76 -10.52 11.68 -28.75
N ALA A 77 -10.38 11.42 -30.06
CA ALA A 77 -9.30 12.00 -30.86
C ALA A 77 -9.48 13.52 -31.10
N ALA A 78 -10.72 14.02 -31.05
CA ALA A 78 -11.07 15.43 -31.25
C ALA A 78 -10.89 16.28 -29.98
N ILE A 79 -10.45 15.69 -28.88
CA ILE A 79 -10.31 16.38 -27.61
C ILE A 79 -9.04 17.22 -27.62
N ASP A 80 -9.20 18.50 -27.32
CA ASP A 80 -8.12 19.47 -27.15
C ASP A 80 -7.79 19.72 -25.67
N ILE A 81 -6.83 20.60 -25.44
CA ILE A 81 -6.38 20.96 -24.10
C ILE A 81 -7.49 21.59 -23.25
N ASP A 82 -8.35 22.41 -23.83
CA ASP A 82 -9.40 23.13 -23.08
C ASP A 82 -10.45 22.16 -22.54
N ILE A 83 -10.85 21.19 -23.36
CA ILE A 83 -11.79 20.13 -22.95
C ILE A 83 -11.14 19.23 -21.89
N PHE A 84 -9.86 18.89 -22.06
CA PHE A 84 -9.14 18.10 -21.06
C PHE A 84 -8.97 18.85 -19.73
N GLU A 85 -8.71 20.15 -19.77
CA GLU A 85 -8.67 21.01 -18.59
C GLU A 85 -10.00 21.06 -17.87
N ARG A 86 -11.11 21.11 -18.63
CA ARG A 86 -12.45 21.05 -18.06
C ARG A 86 -12.69 19.72 -17.33
N TYR A 87 -12.22 18.60 -17.88
CA TYR A 87 -12.25 17.31 -17.18
C TYR A 87 -11.46 17.35 -15.87
N LEU A 88 -10.26 17.92 -15.86
CA LEU A 88 -9.43 18.01 -14.65
C LEU A 88 -10.08 18.90 -13.59
N PHE A 89 -10.69 20.00 -14.00
CA PHE A 89 -11.46 20.87 -13.13
C PHE A 89 -12.66 20.13 -12.52
N ASP A 90 -13.49 19.48 -13.33
CA ASP A 90 -14.64 18.69 -12.85
C ASP A 90 -14.22 17.48 -12.00
N LEU A 91 -13.06 16.88 -12.31
CA LEU A 91 -12.48 15.82 -11.50
C LEU A 91 -12.13 16.32 -10.10
N THR A 92 -11.67 17.57 -9.96
CA THR A 92 -11.25 18.16 -8.67
C THR A 92 -12.40 18.79 -7.89
N ARG A 93 -13.58 18.96 -8.49
CA ARG A 93 -14.76 19.52 -7.84
C ARG A 93 -15.31 18.62 -6.72
N PRO A 94 -15.88 19.22 -5.65
CA PRO A 94 -16.66 18.49 -4.68
C PRO A 94 -17.81 17.71 -5.35
N SER A 95 -18.12 16.53 -4.83
CA SER A 95 -19.24 15.72 -5.33
C SER A 95 -20.18 15.36 -4.18
N ALA A 96 -21.39 14.90 -4.48
CA ALA A 96 -22.35 14.46 -3.47
C ALA A 96 -21.80 13.35 -2.53
N ARG A 97 -20.73 12.64 -2.93
CA ARG A 97 -20.07 11.59 -2.13
C ARG A 97 -18.86 12.07 -1.34
N SER A 98 -18.34 13.28 -1.60
CA SER A 98 -17.17 13.81 -0.91
C SER A 98 -17.17 15.34 -0.99
N SER A 99 -17.20 16.00 0.18
CA SER A 99 -17.19 17.47 0.34
C SER A 99 -15.94 18.14 -0.25
N PHE A 100 -14.93 17.35 -0.60
CA PHE A 100 -13.73 17.77 -1.29
C PHE A 100 -13.50 16.76 -2.42
N GLY A 101 -13.16 17.17 -3.64
CA GLY A 101 -12.83 16.24 -4.72
C GLY A 101 -11.70 15.25 -4.36
N PRO A 102 -11.34 14.31 -5.26
CA PRO A 102 -10.21 13.41 -5.08
C PRO A 102 -8.95 14.17 -4.65
N LEU A 103 -8.10 13.51 -3.84
CA LEU A 103 -6.79 14.05 -3.43
C LEU A 103 -5.97 14.46 -4.65
N GLU A 104 -5.14 15.50 -4.51
CA GLU A 104 -4.30 16.07 -5.58
C GLU A 104 -3.42 14.98 -6.25
N ASP A 105 -2.78 14.12 -5.46
CA ASP A 105 -2.04 12.95 -5.95
C ASP A 105 -2.88 11.97 -6.78
N THR A 106 -4.17 11.85 -6.44
CA THR A 106 -5.11 10.98 -7.17
C THR A 106 -5.54 11.61 -8.48
N ALA A 107 -5.82 12.92 -8.50
CA ALA A 107 -6.11 13.66 -9.73
C ALA A 107 -4.90 13.67 -10.67
N ALA A 108 -3.70 13.88 -10.13
CA ALA A 108 -2.43 13.80 -10.86
C ALA A 108 -2.19 12.43 -11.48
N ASP A 109 -2.42 11.33 -10.74
CA ASP A 109 -2.29 10.00 -11.32
C ASP A 109 -3.34 9.76 -12.43
N TYR A 110 -4.56 10.29 -12.31
CA TYR A 110 -5.58 10.11 -13.36
C TYR A 110 -5.18 10.84 -14.63
N ALA A 111 -4.82 12.12 -14.50
CA ALA A 111 -4.38 12.93 -15.61
C ALA A 111 -3.15 12.33 -16.29
N ALA A 112 -2.16 11.88 -15.52
CA ALA A 112 -0.97 11.23 -16.06
C ALA A 112 -1.26 9.93 -16.82
N ARG A 113 -2.32 9.18 -16.47
CA ARG A 113 -2.74 7.99 -17.23
C ARG A 113 -3.46 8.35 -18.52
N ILE A 114 -4.25 9.41 -18.52
CA ILE A 114 -4.94 9.88 -19.73
C ILE A 114 -3.92 10.45 -20.72
N VAL A 115 -2.98 11.29 -20.28
CA VAL A 115 -1.85 11.75 -21.11
C VAL A 115 -1.07 10.55 -21.66
N SER A 116 -0.77 9.55 -20.82
CA SER A 116 -0.09 8.33 -21.27
C SER A 116 -0.85 7.52 -22.34
N PHE A 117 -2.17 7.70 -22.44
CA PHE A 117 -2.98 7.14 -23.51
C PHE A 117 -2.78 7.93 -24.81
N TYR A 118 -2.86 9.26 -24.76
CA TYR A 118 -2.62 10.11 -25.92
C TYR A 118 -1.18 10.01 -26.44
N ASP A 119 -0.16 10.02 -25.56
CA ASP A 119 1.24 9.75 -25.93
C ASP A 119 1.41 8.43 -26.70
N TRP A 120 0.67 7.40 -26.31
CA TRP A 120 0.69 6.12 -27.00
C TRP A 120 -0.03 6.20 -28.33
N ALA A 121 -1.18 6.88 -28.37
CA ALA A 121 -2.00 7.05 -29.57
C ALA A 121 -1.19 7.73 -30.68
N GLU A 122 -0.48 8.81 -30.35
CA GLU A 122 0.45 9.50 -31.24
C GLU A 122 1.53 8.56 -31.79
N ARG A 123 2.22 7.82 -30.91
CA ARG A 123 3.30 6.89 -31.29
C ARG A 123 2.85 5.77 -32.23
N VAL A 124 1.59 5.32 -32.12
CA VAL A 124 1.04 4.28 -33.00
C VAL A 124 0.32 4.85 -34.23
N GLY A 125 0.36 6.17 -34.43
CA GLY A 125 -0.11 6.85 -35.63
C GLY A 125 -1.54 7.37 -35.60
N TYR A 126 -2.21 7.38 -34.45
CA TYR A 126 -3.48 8.11 -34.32
C TYR A 126 -3.21 9.61 -34.27
N ARG A 127 -3.95 10.36 -35.09
CA ARG A 127 -4.00 11.83 -34.98
C ARG A 127 -4.99 12.21 -33.88
N HIS A 128 -4.59 13.12 -33.01
CA HIS A 128 -5.45 13.73 -31.98
C HIS A 128 -5.03 15.19 -31.75
N PHE A 129 -5.86 15.96 -31.02
CA PHE A 129 -5.63 17.39 -30.77
C PHE A 129 -5.12 17.71 -29.36
N LEU A 130 -4.99 16.70 -28.48
CA LEU A 130 -4.46 16.90 -27.14
C LEU A 130 -2.91 16.96 -27.14
N GLU A 131 -2.35 18.17 -27.15
CA GLU A 131 -0.91 18.43 -27.04
C GLU A 131 -0.55 18.88 -25.61
N VAL A 132 -0.11 17.95 -24.75
CA VAL A 132 0.26 18.28 -23.36
C VAL A 132 1.33 17.35 -22.82
N ASP A 133 2.35 17.91 -22.18
CA ASP A 133 3.34 17.13 -21.41
C ASP A 133 2.83 16.83 -19.98
N ARG A 134 3.28 15.72 -19.40
CA ARG A 134 3.00 15.33 -18.01
C ARG A 134 3.42 16.38 -16.98
N GLU A 135 4.55 17.05 -17.17
CA GLU A 135 5.00 18.08 -16.22
C GLU A 135 4.07 19.30 -16.25
N GLU A 136 3.60 19.66 -17.44
CA GLU A 136 2.66 20.75 -17.65
C GLU A 136 1.29 20.46 -17.04
N VAL A 137 0.82 19.22 -17.13
CA VAL A 137 -0.41 18.76 -16.46
C VAL A 137 -0.34 18.86 -14.94
N LEU A 138 0.81 18.56 -14.33
CA LEU A 138 0.99 18.66 -12.88
C LEU A 138 0.90 20.12 -12.40
N ILE A 139 1.48 21.05 -13.15
CA ILE A 139 1.39 22.49 -12.86
C ILE A 139 -0.07 22.97 -13.01
N ARG A 140 -0.72 22.62 -14.13
CA ARG A 140 -2.11 23.03 -14.41
C ARG A 140 -3.11 22.47 -13.39
N LEU A 141 -2.93 21.22 -12.93
CA LEU A 141 -3.76 20.63 -11.87
C LEU A 141 -3.67 21.39 -10.55
N LYS A 142 -2.48 21.86 -10.19
CA LYS A 142 -2.27 22.66 -8.98
C LYS A 142 -3.05 23.97 -9.06
N ASP A 143 -2.97 24.66 -10.19
CA ASP A 143 -3.67 25.92 -10.43
C ASP A 143 -5.19 25.76 -10.47
N GLN A 144 -5.70 24.71 -11.14
CA GLN A 144 -7.13 24.40 -11.16
C GLN A 144 -7.67 24.02 -9.78
N SER A 145 -6.90 23.29 -8.98
CA SER A 145 -7.30 22.96 -7.61
C SER A 145 -7.40 24.20 -6.71
N LEU A 146 -6.66 25.26 -7.02
CA LEU A 146 -6.73 26.56 -6.34
C LEU A 146 -7.94 27.37 -6.84
N LEU A 147 -8.20 27.38 -8.15
CA LEU A 147 -9.36 28.05 -8.75
C LEU A 147 -10.70 27.46 -8.29
N ALA A 148 -10.80 26.13 -8.21
CA ALA A 148 -11.98 25.44 -7.68
C ALA A 148 -12.27 25.82 -6.22
N ARG A 149 -11.23 26.09 -5.41
CA ARG A 149 -11.37 26.57 -4.03
C ARG A 149 -11.78 28.03 -3.95
N ALA A 150 -11.33 28.86 -4.89
CA ALA A 150 -11.67 30.28 -4.93
C ALA A 150 -13.15 30.51 -5.34
N GLN A 151 -13.68 29.75 -6.30
CA GLN A 151 -15.09 29.89 -6.72
C GLN A 151 -16.10 29.47 -5.63
N ASP A 152 -15.72 28.55 -4.72
CA ASP A 152 -16.57 28.17 -3.58
C ASP A 152 -16.56 29.24 -2.46
N SER A 153 -15.63 30.20 -2.52
CA SER A 153 -15.44 31.25 -1.50
C SER A 153 -16.14 32.59 -1.81
N THR A 154 -16.79 32.74 -2.98
CA THR A 154 -17.43 34.01 -3.40
C THR A 154 -18.94 34.09 -3.13
N GLY A 155 -19.46 33.31 -2.17
CA GLY A 155 -20.88 33.25 -1.87
C GLY A 155 -21.23 33.12 -0.40
N ARG A 156 -20.67 33.97 0.47
CA ARG A 156 -21.25 34.39 1.76
C ARG A 156 -20.32 35.37 2.47
N GLU A 157 -20.92 36.38 3.08
CA GLU A 157 -20.25 37.44 3.84
C GLU A 157 -19.15 36.89 4.76
N LYS A 158 -18.01 37.59 4.74
CA LYS A 158 -16.94 37.44 5.73
C LYS A 158 -17.49 37.74 7.12
N LEU A 159 -18.01 36.72 7.79
CA LEU A 159 -18.10 36.70 9.24
C LEU A 159 -16.75 36.24 9.77
N ALA A 160 -16.06 37.17 10.45
CA ALA A 160 -14.85 36.90 11.20
C ALA A 160 -15.16 35.90 12.33
N PHE A 161 -15.03 34.61 12.04
CA PHE A 161 -15.08 33.54 13.04
C PHE A 161 -14.00 32.51 12.73
N ASN A 162 -13.15 32.26 13.73
CA ASN A 162 -12.29 31.10 13.81
C ASN A 162 -13.14 29.82 13.68
N LEU A 163 -13.12 29.18 12.51
CA LEU A 163 -13.64 27.83 12.28
C LEU A 163 -12.73 27.10 11.28
N PRO A 164 -12.63 25.76 11.38
CA PRO A 164 -11.42 24.98 11.19
C PRO A 164 -11.19 24.64 9.73
N SER A 165 -9.99 24.89 9.23
CA SER A 165 -9.53 24.40 7.93
C SER A 165 -9.61 22.86 7.91
N GLY A 166 -10.66 22.32 7.30
CA GLY A 166 -10.97 20.88 7.23
C GLY A 166 -10.00 20.01 6.41
N ARG A 167 -8.74 20.42 6.25
CA ARG A 167 -7.64 19.49 5.94
C ARG A 167 -6.81 19.34 7.20
N ALA A 168 -6.61 18.09 7.60
CA ALA A 168 -5.53 17.77 8.52
C ALA A 168 -4.27 18.48 8.02
N THR A 169 -3.63 19.30 8.87
CA THR A 169 -2.31 19.86 8.56
C THR A 169 -1.41 18.72 8.08
N PHE A 170 -0.43 19.00 7.22
CA PHE A 170 0.51 17.98 6.75
C PHE A 170 1.01 17.11 7.92
N LEU A 171 1.30 17.75 9.06
CA LEU A 171 1.58 17.11 10.35
C LEU A 171 0.50 16.09 10.77
N GLN A 172 -0.76 16.49 10.89
CA GLN A 172 -1.84 15.59 11.31
C GLN A 172 -2.02 14.42 10.32
N SER A 173 -1.85 14.65 9.01
CA SER A 173 -1.91 13.58 8.01
C SER A 173 -0.76 12.56 8.12
N GLU A 174 0.42 12.99 8.57
CA GLU A 174 1.57 12.12 8.81
C GLU A 174 1.45 11.38 10.15
N VAL A 175 0.97 12.06 11.20
CA VAL A 175 0.66 11.43 12.50
C VAL A 175 -0.39 10.33 12.34
N GLU A 176 -1.40 10.52 11.50
CA GLU A 176 -2.41 9.50 11.18
C GLU A 176 -1.84 8.26 10.46
N LYS A 177 -0.65 8.34 9.84
CA LYS A 177 0.01 7.20 9.18
C LYS A 177 0.87 6.39 10.14
N PHE A 178 1.25 6.96 11.28
CA PHE A 178 2.11 6.34 12.27
C PHE A 178 1.29 5.72 13.40
N VAL A 179 1.70 4.59 13.96
CA VAL A 179 1.09 3.95 15.14
C VAL A 179 2.10 3.92 16.27
N VAL A 180 1.83 4.65 17.36
CA VAL A 180 2.63 4.63 18.60
C VAL A 180 2.45 3.31 19.36
N GLN A 181 3.33 2.98 20.30
CA GLN A 181 3.28 1.69 21.00
C GLN A 181 1.98 1.48 21.77
N SER A 182 1.53 2.49 22.53
CA SER A 182 0.26 2.43 23.26
C SER A 182 -0.96 2.14 22.36
N GLU A 183 -1.07 2.81 21.22
CA GLU A 183 -2.13 2.60 20.23
C GLU A 183 -2.04 1.22 19.56
N TYR A 184 -0.82 0.72 19.35
CA TYR A 184 -0.60 -0.62 18.81
C TYR A 184 -1.05 -1.71 19.77
N GLU A 185 -0.73 -1.59 21.06
CA GLU A 185 -1.20 -2.54 22.08
C GLU A 185 -2.72 -2.56 22.17
N ILE A 186 -3.36 -1.40 22.07
CA ILE A 186 -4.82 -1.29 21.99
C ILE A 186 -5.34 -1.98 20.72
N ALA A 187 -4.73 -1.72 19.55
CA ALA A 187 -5.13 -2.34 18.29
C ALA A 187 -5.02 -3.88 18.36
N LEU A 188 -3.95 -4.41 18.96
CA LEU A 188 -3.77 -5.86 19.16
C LEU A 188 -4.87 -6.47 20.05
N ARG A 189 -5.34 -5.75 21.07
CA ARG A 189 -6.47 -6.20 21.91
C ARG A 189 -7.80 -6.18 21.18
N LEU A 190 -7.97 -5.26 20.22
CA LEU A 190 -9.18 -5.12 19.42
C LEU A 190 -9.24 -6.08 18.21
N LEU A 191 -8.11 -6.71 17.85
CA LEU A 191 -8.09 -7.74 16.82
C LEU A 191 -8.74 -9.03 17.36
N ASP A 192 -9.72 -9.52 16.61
CA ASP A 192 -10.61 -10.63 17.00
C ASP A 192 -9.96 -12.01 16.90
N ASP A 193 -8.89 -12.15 16.14
CA ASP A 193 -8.22 -13.43 15.88
C ASP A 193 -6.70 -13.27 15.97
N GLU A 194 -6.07 -14.20 16.68
CA GLU A 194 -4.63 -14.27 16.94
C GLU A 194 -3.77 -14.22 15.67
N VAL A 195 -4.26 -14.78 14.55
CA VAL A 195 -3.52 -14.72 13.28
C VAL A 195 -3.25 -13.28 12.85
N PHE A 196 -4.20 -12.37 13.03
CA PHE A 196 -4.04 -10.98 12.61
C PHE A 196 -3.14 -10.20 13.55
N LYS A 197 -3.07 -10.58 14.84
CA LYS A 197 -2.10 -10.01 15.79
C LYS A 197 -0.67 -10.39 15.40
N VAL A 198 -0.47 -11.65 15.05
CA VAL A 198 0.83 -12.15 14.55
C VAL A 198 1.20 -11.48 13.24
N MET A 199 0.25 -11.37 12.29
CA MET A 199 0.48 -10.66 11.03
C MET A 199 0.84 -9.18 11.26
N ALA A 200 0.17 -8.50 12.20
CA ALA A 200 0.50 -7.12 12.57
C ALA A 200 1.93 -7.02 13.14
N ALA A 201 2.31 -7.93 14.03
CA ALA A 201 3.67 -8.00 14.59
C ALA A 201 4.73 -8.21 13.50
N VAL A 202 4.50 -9.14 12.58
CA VAL A 202 5.44 -9.40 11.47
C VAL A 202 5.62 -8.15 10.62
N ILE A 203 4.55 -7.46 10.23
CA ILE A 203 4.63 -6.24 9.41
C ILE A 203 5.38 -5.13 10.16
N ARG A 204 5.06 -4.94 11.45
CA ARG A 204 5.65 -3.88 12.28
C ARG A 204 7.15 -4.07 12.51
N ILE A 205 7.62 -5.31 12.58
CA ILE A 205 9.04 -5.61 12.80
C ILE A 205 9.80 -5.62 11.47
N THR A 206 9.29 -6.33 10.46
CA THR A 206 10.06 -6.60 9.23
C THR A 206 9.81 -5.61 8.10
N ALA A 207 8.94 -4.61 8.34
CA ALA A 207 8.41 -3.70 7.34
C ALA A 207 7.77 -4.42 6.13
N MET A 208 7.39 -5.71 6.21
CA MET A 208 6.89 -6.44 5.04
C MET A 208 5.62 -5.81 4.45
N ARG A 209 5.52 -5.82 3.12
CA ARG A 209 4.24 -5.56 2.43
C ARG A 209 3.30 -6.74 2.64
N PRO A 210 1.97 -6.53 2.61
CA PRO A 210 1.00 -7.64 2.63
C PRO A 210 1.30 -8.73 1.60
N LYS A 211 1.79 -8.37 0.41
CA LYS A 211 2.19 -9.33 -0.61
C LYS A 211 3.26 -10.29 -0.12
N GLU A 212 4.27 -9.74 0.53
CA GLU A 212 5.46 -10.45 1.00
C GLU A 212 5.04 -11.32 2.19
N LEU A 213 4.27 -10.75 3.13
CA LEU A 213 3.72 -11.45 4.29
C LEU A 213 2.92 -12.70 3.93
N LEU A 214 2.00 -12.61 2.97
CA LEU A 214 1.15 -13.75 2.57
C LEU A 214 1.91 -14.89 1.89
N GLN A 215 3.21 -14.71 1.59
CA GLN A 215 4.10 -15.76 1.06
C GLN A 215 4.93 -16.43 2.16
N LEU A 216 4.83 -16.01 3.42
CA LEU A 216 5.57 -16.61 4.52
C LEU A 216 5.12 -18.07 4.70
N PRO A 217 6.05 -19.04 4.62
CA PRO A 217 5.67 -20.45 4.60
C PRO A 217 5.40 -20.99 6.01
N TYR A 218 4.50 -21.96 6.12
CA TYR A 218 4.39 -22.81 7.31
C TYR A 218 5.63 -23.68 7.48
N ARG A 219 6.08 -24.28 6.37
CA ARG A 219 7.34 -25.02 6.29
C ARG A 219 8.05 -24.61 5.01
N GLY A 220 9.24 -24.06 5.19
CA GLY A 220 10.08 -23.58 4.11
C GLY A 220 10.63 -24.67 3.22
N ALA A 221 10.99 -24.30 2.00
CA ALA A 221 11.72 -25.12 1.04
C ALA A 221 12.72 -24.23 0.28
N ALA A 222 13.76 -24.83 -0.30
CA ALA A 222 14.80 -24.14 -1.06
C ALA A 222 15.35 -22.91 -0.31
N GLU A 223 15.30 -21.72 -0.89
CA GLU A 223 15.81 -20.47 -0.31
C GLU A 223 15.12 -20.06 1.00
N ASN A 224 13.95 -20.65 1.29
CA ASN A 224 13.18 -20.42 2.52
C ASN A 224 13.32 -21.56 3.53
N SER A 225 14.27 -22.49 3.37
CA SER A 225 14.40 -23.69 4.22
C SER A 225 14.58 -23.42 5.72
N GLY A 226 15.01 -22.22 6.10
CA GLY A 226 15.15 -21.81 7.51
C GLY A 226 13.82 -21.68 8.27
N PHE A 227 12.68 -21.65 7.58
CA PHE A 227 11.36 -21.63 8.22
C PHE A 227 10.91 -23.04 8.60
N VAL A 228 11.26 -23.46 9.83
CA VAL A 228 10.87 -24.74 10.41
C VAL A 228 9.80 -24.50 11.49
N PRO A 229 8.61 -25.13 11.41
CA PRO A 229 7.56 -24.96 12.40
C PRO A 229 7.81 -25.85 13.62
N TYR A 230 8.66 -25.37 14.54
CA TYR A 230 9.06 -26.09 15.74
C TYR A 230 7.89 -26.33 16.71
N ASP A 231 7.94 -27.46 17.40
CA ASP A 231 7.16 -27.69 18.62
C ASP A 231 7.76 -26.92 19.79
N LEU A 232 6.97 -26.71 20.85
CA LEU A 232 7.36 -25.85 21.99
C LEU A 232 8.66 -26.33 22.67
N ASP A 233 8.84 -27.63 22.73
CA ASP A 233 9.99 -28.35 23.29
C ASP A 233 11.14 -28.53 22.30
N GLU A 234 10.93 -28.25 21.02
CA GLU A 234 11.92 -28.41 19.95
C GLU A 234 12.53 -27.07 19.48
N ILE A 235 12.13 -25.94 20.07
CA ILE A 235 12.63 -24.64 19.62
C ILE A 235 14.11 -24.49 20.00
N PRO A 236 15.02 -24.26 19.03
CA PRO A 236 16.45 -24.12 19.31
C PRO A 236 16.73 -22.97 20.29
N GLU A 237 17.60 -23.19 21.28
CA GLU A 237 17.96 -22.15 22.26
C GLU A 237 18.55 -20.90 21.60
N GLY A 238 19.37 -21.08 20.56
CA GLY A 238 20.00 -19.98 19.83
C GLY A 238 19.13 -19.28 18.78
N LEU A 239 17.86 -19.68 18.59
CA LEU A 239 17.01 -19.14 17.52
C LEU A 239 16.84 -17.61 17.59
N ASP A 240 16.84 -17.03 18.79
CA ASP A 240 16.61 -15.59 18.97
C ASP A 240 17.71 -14.71 18.36
N PHE A 241 18.92 -15.26 18.23
CA PHE A 241 20.10 -14.56 17.73
C PHE A 241 20.37 -14.86 16.24
N GLN A 242 19.49 -15.61 15.58
CA GLN A 242 19.64 -15.99 14.19
C GLN A 242 18.81 -15.08 13.28
N GLU A 243 19.34 -14.82 12.09
CA GLU A 243 18.57 -14.26 10.98
C GLU A 243 18.15 -15.37 10.04
N ILE A 244 16.85 -15.44 9.74
CA ILE A 244 16.29 -16.37 8.76
C ILE A 244 16.13 -15.62 7.43
N GLY A 245 16.77 -16.12 6.36
CA GLY A 245 16.57 -15.57 5.02
C GLY A 245 15.16 -15.87 4.50
N PHE A 246 14.39 -14.83 4.18
CA PHE A 246 13.09 -14.96 3.52
C PHE A 246 13.10 -14.41 2.10
N TYR A 247 13.12 -15.31 1.12
CA TYR A 247 13.02 -15.00 -0.29
C TYR A 247 11.57 -14.94 -0.74
N CYS A 248 11.14 -13.78 -1.24
CA CYS A 248 9.75 -13.59 -1.69
C CYS A 248 9.63 -12.67 -2.91
N ARG A 249 8.48 -12.78 -3.59
CA ARG A 249 8.13 -11.90 -4.71
C ARG A 249 7.45 -10.63 -4.20
N SER A 250 8.14 -9.50 -4.31
CA SER A 250 7.63 -8.18 -3.95
C SER A 250 6.91 -7.49 -5.12
N LYS A 251 6.69 -6.17 -4.99
CA LYS A 251 6.19 -5.30 -6.06
C LYS A 251 7.33 -5.04 -7.06
N GLY A 252 7.24 -5.66 -8.24
CA GLY A 252 8.16 -5.41 -9.35
C GLY A 252 9.54 -6.06 -9.26
N LYS A 253 9.89 -6.70 -8.13
CA LYS A 253 11.17 -7.41 -7.93
C LYS A 253 11.03 -8.56 -6.92
N ASN A 254 11.97 -9.50 -6.96
CA ASN A 254 12.19 -10.43 -5.85
C ASN A 254 13.15 -9.78 -4.85
N ARG A 255 13.01 -10.10 -3.57
CA ARG A 255 13.95 -9.63 -2.54
C ARG A 255 14.12 -10.69 -1.46
N MET A 256 15.29 -10.66 -0.85
CA MET A 256 15.56 -11.35 0.41
C MET A 256 15.21 -10.40 1.56
N ILE A 257 14.53 -10.90 2.58
CA ILE A 257 14.24 -10.18 3.82
C ILE A 257 14.93 -10.93 4.95
N ARG A 258 15.68 -10.20 5.78
CA ARG A 258 16.25 -10.73 7.02
C ARG A 258 15.12 -10.85 8.04
N PHE A 259 14.67 -12.06 8.30
CA PHE A 259 13.58 -12.33 9.23
C PHE A 259 14.17 -12.65 10.61
N PRO A 260 13.81 -11.91 11.67
CA PRO A 260 14.35 -12.17 13.00
C PRO A 260 13.94 -13.54 13.53
N GLY A 261 14.91 -14.35 13.96
CA GLY A 261 14.65 -15.65 14.55
C GLY A 261 13.83 -15.55 15.84
N GLN A 262 14.02 -14.49 16.63
CA GLN A 262 13.18 -14.21 17.81
C GLN A 262 11.70 -14.05 17.46
N LEU A 263 11.40 -13.36 16.35
CA LEU A 263 10.04 -13.25 15.85
C LEU A 263 9.50 -14.63 15.41
N TRP A 264 10.34 -15.46 14.79
CA TRP A 264 9.96 -16.82 14.42
C TRP A 264 9.71 -17.71 15.65
N ARG A 265 10.50 -17.57 16.72
CA ARG A 265 10.23 -18.23 18.01
C ARG A 265 8.84 -17.86 18.52
N VAL A 266 8.50 -16.58 18.55
CA VAL A 266 7.18 -16.12 19.01
C VAL A 266 6.06 -16.73 18.16
N ILE A 267 6.24 -16.79 16.84
CA ILE A 267 5.28 -17.45 15.93
C ILE A 267 5.16 -18.95 16.25
N CYS A 268 6.28 -19.65 16.47
CA CYS A 268 6.29 -21.07 16.86
C CYS A 268 5.56 -21.29 18.18
N GLN A 269 5.77 -20.42 19.17
CA GLN A 269 5.16 -20.56 20.49
C GLN A 269 3.66 -20.24 20.49
N GLN A 270 3.27 -19.16 19.84
CA GLN A 270 1.92 -18.61 19.98
C GLN A 270 0.98 -19.06 18.86
N TYR A 271 1.49 -19.26 17.65
CA TYR A 271 0.63 -19.42 16.47
C TYR A 271 0.70 -20.80 15.82
N ILE A 272 1.88 -21.43 15.77
CA ILE A 272 2.02 -22.75 15.12
C ILE A 272 1.05 -23.81 15.69
N PRO A 273 0.83 -23.92 17.02
CA PRO A 273 -0.19 -24.82 17.57
C PRO A 273 -1.60 -24.52 17.03
N LEU A 274 -2.05 -23.26 17.13
CA LEU A 274 -3.34 -22.80 16.61
C LEU A 274 -3.48 -23.01 15.11
N ARG A 275 -2.41 -22.81 14.35
CA ARG A 275 -2.38 -23.01 12.89
C ARG A 275 -2.64 -24.47 12.55
N ARG A 276 -2.07 -25.41 13.30
CA ARG A 276 -2.28 -26.85 13.07
C ARG A 276 -3.72 -27.26 13.36
N GLU A 277 -4.34 -26.75 14.42
CA GLU A 277 -5.77 -26.94 14.68
C GLU A 277 -6.63 -26.40 13.52
N ARG A 278 -6.31 -25.20 13.02
CA ARG A 278 -7.01 -24.58 11.87
C ARG A 278 -6.77 -25.32 10.56
N ALA A 279 -5.62 -25.97 10.39
CA ALA A 279 -5.32 -26.80 9.23
C ALA A 279 -6.23 -28.04 9.17
N GLU A 280 -6.65 -28.58 10.31
CA GLU A 280 -7.64 -29.65 10.36
C GLU A 280 -9.02 -29.18 9.90
N LEU A 281 -9.42 -27.94 10.23
CA LEU A 281 -10.65 -27.33 9.71
C LEU A 281 -10.59 -27.13 8.20
N TYR A 282 -9.45 -26.64 7.69
CA TYR A 282 -9.20 -26.54 6.26
C TYR A 282 -9.32 -27.91 5.58
N ARG A 283 -8.68 -28.94 6.15
CA ARG A 283 -8.69 -30.32 5.61
C ARG A 283 -10.10 -30.90 5.58
N LYS A 284 -10.87 -30.74 6.65
CA LYS A 284 -12.29 -31.19 6.70
C LYS A 284 -13.14 -30.55 5.60
N ARG A 285 -12.87 -29.29 5.25
CA ARG A 285 -13.60 -28.56 4.21
C ARG A 285 -13.17 -28.93 2.80
N ASN A 286 -11.86 -28.98 2.56
CA ASN A 286 -11.30 -29.07 1.20
C ASN A 286 -10.86 -30.48 0.81
N GLY A 287 -10.90 -31.45 1.73
CA GLY A 287 -10.43 -32.82 1.52
C GLY A 287 -8.90 -32.98 1.48
N VAL A 288 -8.15 -31.88 1.55
CA VAL A 288 -6.68 -31.85 1.48
C VAL A 288 -6.11 -30.90 2.53
N SER A 289 -4.92 -31.20 3.04
CA SER A 289 -4.22 -30.29 3.96
C SER A 289 -3.77 -29.00 3.25
N PRO A 290 -3.74 -27.85 3.95
CA PRO A 290 -3.20 -26.63 3.37
C PRO A 290 -1.72 -26.80 3.01
N ARG A 291 -1.30 -26.18 1.90
CA ARG A 291 0.08 -26.27 1.40
C ARG A 291 1.08 -25.74 2.43
N ASN A 292 2.30 -26.27 2.43
CA ASN A 292 3.38 -25.78 3.29
C ASN A 292 3.79 -24.33 3.01
N SER A 293 3.48 -23.81 1.83
CA SER A 293 3.66 -22.38 1.49
C SER A 293 2.67 -21.45 2.16
N ILE A 294 1.67 -21.97 2.90
CA ILE A 294 0.62 -21.17 3.54
C ILE A 294 0.77 -21.25 5.05
N LEU A 295 1.29 -20.18 5.65
CA LEU A 295 1.35 -20.05 7.11
C LEU A 295 -0.01 -19.63 7.70
N PHE A 296 -0.62 -18.58 7.15
CA PHE A 296 -1.74 -17.90 7.81
C PHE A 296 -3.11 -18.49 7.44
N LEU A 297 -3.78 -19.04 8.46
CA LEU A 297 -5.16 -19.52 8.41
C LEU A 297 -6.03 -18.74 9.41
N THR A 298 -7.25 -18.39 9.00
CA THR A 298 -8.27 -17.80 9.88
C THR A 298 -8.76 -18.81 10.91
N ARG A 299 -9.46 -18.36 11.95
CA ARG A 299 -10.12 -19.22 12.95
C ARG A 299 -10.96 -20.33 12.33
N ASP A 300 -11.61 -20.05 11.20
CA ASP A 300 -12.47 -21.01 10.50
C ASP A 300 -11.68 -21.85 9.47
N GLY A 301 -10.35 -21.79 9.47
CA GLY A 301 -9.49 -22.56 8.57
C GLY A 301 -9.52 -22.11 7.11
N TYR A 302 -9.80 -20.83 6.82
CA TYR A 302 -9.59 -20.26 5.48
C TYR A 302 -8.18 -19.71 5.34
N GLU A 303 -7.60 -19.79 4.14
CA GLU A 303 -6.34 -19.09 3.84
C GLU A 303 -6.57 -17.60 3.95
N VAL A 304 -5.68 -16.89 4.64
CA VAL A 304 -5.75 -15.43 4.70
C VAL A 304 -5.28 -14.88 3.36
N ASP A 305 -6.14 -14.10 2.70
CA ASP A 305 -5.78 -13.32 1.52
C ASP A 305 -5.72 -11.81 1.84
N TYR A 306 -5.50 -11.01 0.82
CA TYR A 306 -5.49 -9.55 0.95
C TYR A 306 -6.80 -8.98 1.49
N SER A 307 -7.93 -9.48 1.00
CA SER A 307 -9.25 -8.96 1.37
C SER A 307 -9.53 -9.25 2.84
N ILE A 308 -9.27 -10.49 3.27
CA ILE A 308 -9.44 -10.96 4.65
C ILE A 308 -8.53 -10.13 5.58
N LEU A 309 -7.25 -9.98 5.25
CA LEU A 309 -6.31 -9.19 6.06
C LEU A 309 -6.80 -7.76 6.27
N HIS A 310 -7.15 -7.06 5.17
CA HIS A 310 -7.61 -5.68 5.24
C HIS A 310 -8.95 -5.55 5.97
N TYR A 311 -9.86 -6.51 5.77
CA TYR A 311 -11.14 -6.55 6.47
C TYR A 311 -10.96 -6.66 7.98
N HIS A 312 -10.13 -7.58 8.47
CA HIS A 312 -9.90 -7.74 9.92
C HIS A 312 -9.19 -6.54 10.54
N PHE A 313 -8.21 -5.95 9.84
CA PHE A 313 -7.57 -4.72 10.30
C PHE A 313 -8.56 -3.54 10.39
N SER A 314 -9.50 -3.44 9.45
CA SER A 314 -10.54 -2.41 9.49
C SER A 314 -11.52 -2.55 10.67
N LYS A 315 -11.65 -3.74 11.25
CA LYS A 315 -12.51 -3.96 12.42
C LYS A 315 -11.99 -3.25 13.67
N VAL A 316 -10.68 -2.98 13.78
CA VAL A 316 -10.10 -2.29 14.94
C VAL A 316 -10.77 -0.95 15.17
N THR A 317 -10.94 -0.13 14.13
CA THR A 317 -11.57 1.18 14.25
C THR A 317 -13.08 1.08 14.49
N ARG A 318 -13.73 0.04 13.97
CA ARG A 318 -15.15 -0.22 14.25
C ARG A 318 -15.37 -0.60 15.71
N ALA A 319 -14.62 -1.59 16.21
CA ALA A 319 -14.69 -2.03 17.60
C ALA A 319 -14.30 -0.91 18.58
N SER A 320 -13.31 -0.09 18.23
CA SER A 320 -12.95 1.10 19.01
C SER A 320 -14.12 2.08 19.14
N LYS A 321 -14.82 2.39 18.03
CA LYS A 321 -15.99 3.29 18.06
C LYS A 321 -17.12 2.73 18.91
N GLU A 322 -17.36 1.43 18.84
CA GLU A 322 -18.36 0.75 19.67
C GLU A 322 -17.99 0.83 21.17
N ASN A 323 -16.70 0.66 21.51
CA ASN A 323 -16.20 0.81 22.88
C ASN A 323 -16.31 2.26 23.38
N GLU A 324 -15.99 3.23 22.52
CA GLU A 324 -16.09 4.66 22.83
C GLU A 324 -17.56 5.07 23.09
N LEU A 325 -18.50 4.65 22.23
CA LEU A 325 -19.92 4.92 22.39
C LEU A 325 -20.54 4.25 23.62
N SER A 326 -20.09 3.04 23.95
CA SER A 326 -20.57 2.29 25.12
C SER A 326 -19.88 2.66 26.43
N GLY A 327 -18.81 3.46 26.38
CA GLY A 327 -17.96 3.80 27.53
C GLY A 327 -17.25 2.58 28.14
N ARG A 328 -17.10 1.49 27.39
CA ARG A 328 -16.54 0.22 27.87
C ARG A 328 -15.47 -0.29 26.92
N GLY A 329 -14.30 -0.64 27.46
CA GLY A 329 -13.22 -1.26 26.71
C GLY A 329 -12.17 -0.27 26.17
N PRO A 330 -11.11 -0.78 25.51
CA PRO A 330 -10.02 0.05 25.02
C PRO A 330 -10.44 0.86 23.79
N VAL A 331 -9.95 2.11 23.70
CA VAL A 331 -10.26 3.05 22.62
C VAL A 331 -9.00 3.36 21.82
N TYR A 332 -9.02 2.98 20.54
CA TYR A 332 -8.03 3.32 19.52
C TYR A 332 -8.37 4.67 18.88
N LYS A 333 -7.43 5.62 18.91
CA LYS A 333 -7.68 7.04 18.58
C LYS A 333 -7.46 7.39 17.12
N LYS A 334 -6.82 6.54 16.32
CA LYS A 334 -6.54 6.82 14.90
C LYS A 334 -7.69 6.42 13.99
N ARG A 335 -7.78 7.10 12.84
CA ARG A 335 -8.88 6.92 11.87
C ARG A 335 -8.85 5.58 11.15
N ALA A 336 -7.68 4.96 11.07
CA ALA A 336 -7.47 3.70 10.39
C ALA A 336 -6.43 2.86 11.15
N PHE A 337 -6.52 1.55 10.98
CA PHE A 337 -5.45 0.61 11.31
C PHE A 337 -5.25 -0.27 10.08
N ASN A 338 -4.06 -0.26 9.48
CA ASN A 338 -3.79 -1.01 8.25
C ASN A 338 -2.31 -1.41 8.13
N PRO A 339 -1.97 -2.41 7.30
CA PRO A 339 -0.59 -2.86 7.13
C PRO A 339 0.41 -1.77 6.71
N ARG A 340 -0.04 -0.77 5.92
CA ARG A 340 0.84 0.31 5.48
C ARG A 340 1.28 1.18 6.65
N MET A 341 0.40 1.42 7.62
CA MET A 341 0.73 2.20 8.82
C MET A 341 1.78 1.49 9.67
N LEU A 342 1.64 0.18 9.89
CA LEU A 342 2.63 -0.61 10.63
C LEU A 342 4.00 -0.62 9.95
N ARG A 343 4.02 -0.74 8.62
CA ARG A 343 5.24 -0.64 7.82
C ARG A 343 5.89 0.75 7.91
N HIS A 344 5.09 1.82 7.91
CA HIS A 344 5.59 3.18 8.11
C HIS A 344 6.14 3.39 9.52
N THR A 345 5.47 2.83 10.53
CA THR A 345 5.96 2.81 11.91
C THR A 345 7.33 2.14 12.00
N CYS A 346 7.50 0.94 11.43
CA CYS A 346 8.77 0.23 11.38
C CYS A 346 9.90 1.11 10.84
N ALA A 347 9.69 1.70 9.66
CA ALA A 347 10.67 2.56 9.00
C ALA A 347 11.00 3.81 9.82
N THR A 348 10.00 4.40 10.46
CA THR A 348 10.19 5.61 11.28
C THR A 348 11.00 5.30 12.54
N TYR A 349 10.71 4.18 13.21
CA TYR A 349 11.51 3.74 14.37
C TYR A 349 12.93 3.36 13.98
N PHE A 350 13.11 2.69 12.84
CA PHE A 350 14.43 2.38 12.31
C PHE A 350 15.29 3.62 12.13
N VAL A 351 14.76 4.65 11.45
CA VAL A 351 15.49 5.91 11.26
C VAL A 351 15.67 6.66 12.57
N TYR A 352 14.67 6.64 13.47
CA TYR A 352 14.78 7.29 14.78
C TYR A 352 15.96 6.76 15.60
N GLU A 353 16.09 5.44 15.75
CA GLU A 353 17.18 4.85 16.53
C GLU A 353 18.54 5.07 15.85
N ALA A 354 18.62 4.95 14.52
CA ALA A 354 19.84 5.30 13.79
C ALA A 354 20.27 6.76 13.99
N LEU A 355 19.32 7.71 13.99
CA LEU A 355 19.61 9.12 14.29
C LEU A 355 20.02 9.32 15.76
N LYS A 356 19.42 8.59 16.69
CA LYS A 356 19.69 8.68 18.12
C LYS A 356 21.12 8.28 18.45
N GLN A 357 21.55 7.11 17.97
CA GLN A 357 22.89 6.60 18.19
C GLN A 357 23.99 7.48 17.59
N ASN A 358 23.74 7.99 16.39
CA ASN A 358 24.67 8.89 15.73
C ASN A 358 24.62 10.32 16.31
N ASN A 359 23.87 10.56 17.39
CA ASN A 359 23.66 11.87 18.00
C ASN A 359 23.15 12.93 17.00
N MET A 360 22.38 12.50 16.00
CA MET A 360 21.83 13.32 14.91
C MET A 360 20.37 13.72 15.13
N LEU A 361 19.71 13.22 16.18
CA LEU A 361 18.34 13.60 16.52
C LEU A 361 18.18 15.12 16.68
N GLY A 362 17.11 15.66 16.10
CA GLY A 362 16.75 17.08 16.17
C GLY A 362 17.56 18.00 15.26
N ARG A 363 18.61 17.51 14.60
CA ARG A 363 19.45 18.29 13.67
C ARG A 363 18.77 18.47 12.31
N SER A 364 19.21 19.47 11.53
CA SER A 364 18.83 19.58 10.11
C SER A 364 19.25 18.31 9.35
N PHE A 365 18.52 17.93 8.31
CA PHE A 365 18.76 16.71 7.54
C PHE A 365 20.26 16.56 7.18
N VAL A 366 20.89 15.49 7.66
CA VAL A 366 22.23 15.06 7.27
C VAL A 366 22.08 13.72 6.56
N TYR A 367 22.57 13.66 5.32
CA TYR A 367 22.52 12.43 4.54
C TYR A 367 23.50 11.41 5.10
N ASP A 368 23.01 10.21 5.44
CA ASP A 368 23.81 9.06 5.84
C ASP A 368 23.56 7.93 4.83
N ALA A 369 24.59 7.61 4.05
CA ALA A 369 24.49 6.64 2.97
C ALA A 369 24.30 5.19 3.47
N ALA A 370 24.82 4.87 4.66
CA ALA A 370 24.69 3.53 5.24
C ALA A 370 23.26 3.31 5.74
N VAL A 371 22.72 4.28 6.49
CA VAL A 371 21.33 4.21 7.00
C VAL A 371 20.33 4.22 5.85
N ASP A 372 20.59 4.99 4.78
CA ASP A 372 19.75 4.96 3.58
C ASP A 372 19.77 3.59 2.89
N GLU A 373 20.95 2.98 2.69
CA GLU A 373 21.04 1.63 2.10
C GLU A 373 20.26 0.60 2.91
N ASP A 374 20.45 0.57 4.22
CA ASP A 374 19.76 -0.39 5.09
C ASP A 374 18.24 -0.15 5.12
N LEU A 375 17.81 1.12 5.16
CA LEU A 375 16.39 1.48 5.04
C LEU A 375 15.81 1.05 3.69
N ARG A 376 16.58 1.21 2.60
CA ARG A 376 16.16 0.76 1.26
C ARG A 376 16.09 -0.75 1.18
N GLN A 377 16.97 -1.49 1.83
CA GLN A 377 16.91 -2.95 1.90
C GLN A 377 15.70 -3.40 2.74
N LEU A 378 15.43 -2.75 3.88
CA LEU A 378 14.27 -2.98 4.75
C LEU A 378 12.95 -2.71 4.00
N LEU A 379 12.88 -1.64 3.23
CA LEU A 379 11.68 -1.26 2.48
C LEU A 379 11.60 -1.87 1.07
N GLY A 380 12.71 -2.32 0.50
CA GLY A 380 12.80 -2.66 -0.91
C GLY A 380 12.46 -1.48 -1.83
N HIS A 381 12.87 -0.25 -1.48
CA HIS A 381 12.76 0.93 -2.35
C HIS A 381 13.93 0.96 -3.36
N ASN A 382 13.78 1.73 -4.44
CA ASN A 382 14.81 1.89 -5.48
C ASN A 382 15.34 3.33 -5.55
N ASP A 383 14.66 4.29 -4.92
CA ASP A 383 15.02 5.71 -4.95
C ASP A 383 15.87 6.04 -3.72
N VAL A 384 17.07 6.56 -3.97
CA VAL A 384 18.19 6.71 -3.03
C VAL A 384 18.00 7.90 -2.07
N ARG A 385 17.24 8.93 -2.44
CA ARG A 385 17.18 10.17 -1.63
C ARG A 385 15.83 10.42 -0.99
N THR A 386 14.75 10.23 -1.75
CA THR A 386 13.41 10.66 -1.31
C THR A 386 12.90 9.85 -0.12
N SER A 387 13.28 8.57 -0.02
CA SER A 387 12.83 7.68 1.05
C SER A 387 13.49 8.05 2.38
N TYR A 388 14.82 8.17 2.41
CA TYR A 388 15.57 8.50 3.61
C TYR A 388 15.24 9.92 4.11
N GLU A 389 15.21 10.91 3.22
CA GLU A 389 14.84 12.29 3.56
C GLU A 389 13.46 12.38 4.21
N TYR A 390 12.47 11.67 3.63
CA TYR A 390 11.13 11.60 4.21
C TYR A 390 11.11 11.04 5.64
N TYR A 391 11.76 9.90 5.89
CA TYR A 391 11.73 9.27 7.22
C TYR A 391 12.60 10.01 8.25
N VAL A 392 13.69 10.67 7.86
CA VAL A 392 14.48 11.53 8.76
C VAL A 392 13.66 12.73 9.20
N HIS A 393 12.96 13.40 8.28
CA HIS A 393 12.06 14.49 8.64
C HIS A 393 10.94 14.03 9.56
N LEU A 394 10.40 12.84 9.33
CA LEU A 394 9.34 12.27 10.14
C LEU A 394 9.84 11.92 11.55
N ALA A 395 10.97 11.22 11.68
CA ALA A 395 11.56 10.82 12.96
C ALA A 395 11.93 12.04 13.82
N ASN A 396 12.62 13.03 13.25
CA ASN A 396 12.96 14.27 13.96
C ASN A 396 11.73 15.06 14.41
N ARG A 397 10.66 15.03 13.61
CA ARG A 397 9.40 15.68 13.96
C ARG A 397 8.68 14.95 15.09
N PHE A 398 8.54 13.64 15.01
CA PHE A 398 7.89 12.83 16.05
C PHE A 398 8.66 12.81 17.36
N PHE A 399 10.00 12.91 17.31
CA PHE A 399 10.83 13.10 18.50
C PHE A 399 10.50 14.42 19.22
N LYS A 400 10.33 15.52 18.48
CA LYS A 400 9.95 16.83 19.06
C LYS A 400 8.55 16.84 19.70
N GLU A 401 7.65 16.01 19.19
CA GLU A 401 6.28 15.86 19.68
C GLU A 401 6.14 14.76 20.75
N ASP A 402 7.26 14.20 21.24
CA ASP A 402 7.31 13.13 22.26
C ASP A 402 6.53 11.84 21.90
N LEU A 403 6.33 11.58 20.60
CA LEU A 403 5.55 10.43 20.11
C LEU A 403 6.36 9.13 20.04
N LEU A 404 7.65 9.16 20.37
CA LEU A 404 8.58 8.02 20.21
C LEU A 404 9.13 7.50 21.56
N ALA A 405 8.74 8.11 22.68
CA ALA A 405 9.26 7.79 24.01
C ALA A 405 8.91 6.38 24.52
N ASP A 406 7.96 5.68 23.89
CA ASP A 406 7.41 4.40 24.35
C ASP A 406 7.98 3.15 23.63
N LEU A 407 9.01 3.31 22.78
CA LEU A 407 9.53 2.27 21.89
C LEU A 407 10.03 1.00 22.63
N HIS A 408 10.54 1.09 23.86
CA HIS A 408 11.20 -0.03 24.55
C HIS A 408 10.26 -0.98 25.33
N ARG A 409 8.93 -0.88 25.21
CA ARG A 409 8.00 -1.50 26.18
C ARG A 409 7.51 -2.93 25.88
N SER A 410 7.94 -3.60 24.81
CA SER A 410 7.29 -4.86 24.35
C SER A 410 8.25 -5.98 23.94
N ARG A 411 7.91 -7.24 24.29
CA ARG A 411 8.66 -8.46 23.91
C ARG A 411 8.72 -8.69 22.40
N VAL A 412 7.70 -8.25 21.67
CA VAL A 412 7.63 -8.36 20.21
C VAL A 412 8.51 -7.29 19.57
N ASP A 413 8.62 -6.11 20.19
CA ASP A 413 9.52 -5.05 19.76
C ASP A 413 11.00 -5.35 20.12
N ALA A 414 11.29 -6.38 20.94
CA ALA A 414 12.65 -6.94 21.01
C ALA A 414 13.13 -7.45 19.65
N GLY A 415 12.22 -7.90 18.77
CA GLY A 415 12.55 -8.25 17.39
C GLY A 415 12.87 -7.02 16.53
N LEU A 416 12.29 -5.86 16.85
CA LEU A 416 12.69 -4.58 16.24
C LEU A 416 14.05 -4.15 16.78
N SER A 417 14.28 -4.22 18.09
CA SER A 417 15.61 -4.00 18.69
C SER A 417 16.66 -4.93 18.07
N ALA A 418 16.36 -6.22 17.89
CA ALA A 418 17.26 -7.18 17.27
C ALA A 418 17.56 -6.87 15.79
N LEU A 419 16.57 -6.37 15.03
CA LEU A 419 16.82 -5.86 13.67
C LEU A 419 17.72 -4.64 13.67
N LEU A 420 17.58 -3.77 14.67
CA LEU A 420 18.46 -2.61 14.84
C LEU A 420 19.85 -3.07 15.25
N ASP A 421 19.99 -3.95 16.25
CA ASP A 421 21.25 -4.56 16.69
C ASP A 421 22.00 -5.20 15.53
N ALA A 422 21.31 -5.99 14.70
CA ALA A 422 21.89 -6.66 13.53
C ALA A 422 22.37 -5.68 12.44
N ALA A 423 21.76 -4.50 12.38
CA ALA A 423 22.19 -3.42 11.50
C ALA A 423 23.24 -2.49 12.15
N GLY A 424 23.74 -2.84 13.35
CA GLY A 424 24.67 -2.00 14.13
C GLY A 424 24.00 -0.78 14.76
N TYR A 425 22.67 -0.75 14.77
CA TYR A 425 21.84 0.38 15.17
C TYR A 425 21.22 0.31 16.57
N ALA A 426 21.57 -0.67 17.41
CA ALA A 426 21.25 -0.63 18.83
C ALA A 426 22.53 -0.67 19.69
N GLY A 427 22.55 0.20 20.70
CA GLY A 427 23.69 0.48 21.56
C GLY A 427 23.40 -0.04 22.96
N HIS A 428 24.42 -0.62 23.59
CA HIS A 428 24.41 -1.00 25.00
C HIS A 428 24.09 0.17 25.93
#